data_AF-A0A3T0LZF9-F1
#
_entry.id   AF-A0A3T0LZF9-F1
#
_cell.length_a   1.000
_cell.length_b   1.000
_cell.length_c   1.000
_cell.angle_alpha   90.00
_cell.angle_beta   90.00
_cell.angle_gamma   90.00
#
_symmetry.space_group_name_H-M   'P 1'
#
loop_
_entity.id
_entity.type
_entity.pdbx_description
1 polymer ?
#
loop_
_entity_poly.entity_id
_entity_poly.type
_entity_poly.pdbx_seq_one_letter_code
_entity_poly.pdbx_strand_id
1 'polypeptide(L)' 'MENQICPHCGKLRDMIVSVNEIDEKDEEGKSFKIITNNYHCSVCNTFVYSTDKKIIKDN' A
#
# COMPACT_ATOMS: atom_id res chain seq x y z
N MET A 1 -9.43 4.85 -19.56
CA MET A 1 -9.09 3.56 -18.94
C MET A 1 -7.75 3.13 -19.50
N GLU A 2 -6.69 3.65 -18.91
CA GLU A 2 -5.32 3.35 -19.33
C GLU A 2 -5.00 1.98 -18.75
N ASN A 3 -4.91 0.97 -19.62
CA ASN A 3 -4.41 -0.34 -19.28
C ASN A 3 -2.97 -0.17 -18.82
N GLN A 4 -2.79 0.03 -17.52
CA GLN A 4 -1.47 0.07 -16.95
C GLN A 4 -0.90 -1.32 -17.16
N ILE A 5 0.22 -1.42 -17.83
CA ILE A 5 0.93 -2.67 -18.09
C ILE A 5 2.08 -2.71 -17.08
N CYS A 6 2.34 -3.89 -16.51
CA CYS A 6 3.49 -4.05 -15.62
C CYS A 6 4.79 -3.82 -16.42
N PRO A 7 5.65 -2.86 -16.02
CA PRO A 7 6.88 -2.56 -16.75
C PRO A 7 7.91 -3.70 -16.70
N HIS A 8 7.75 -4.67 -15.78
CA HIS A 8 8.66 -5.81 -15.64
C HIS A 8 8.27 -7.00 -16.51
N CYS A 9 6.97 -7.35 -16.59
CA CYS A 9 6.53 -8.56 -17.29
C CYS A 9 5.65 -8.29 -18.53
N GLY A 10 5.29 -7.03 -18.81
CA GLY A 10 4.51 -6.66 -19.97
C GLY A 10 3.04 -7.14 -19.94
N LYS A 11 2.57 -7.68 -18.81
CA LYS A 11 1.17 -8.12 -18.64
C LYS A 11 0.30 -7.00 -18.08
N LEU A 12 -1.02 -7.10 -18.32
CA LEU A 12 -2.02 -6.22 -17.71
C LEU A 12 -1.80 -6.15 -16.20
N ARG A 13 -1.79 -4.93 -15.64
CA ARG A 13 -1.49 -4.62 -14.24
C ARG A 13 -2.66 -5.04 -13.36
N ASP A 14 -2.86 -6.34 -13.26
CA ASP A 14 -3.54 -6.94 -12.13
C ASP A 14 -2.55 -6.91 -10.95
N MET A 15 -2.99 -6.34 -9.82
CA MET A 15 -2.13 -6.03 -8.68
C MET A 15 -2.63 -6.72 -7.42
N ILE A 16 -1.71 -7.40 -6.74
CA ILE A 16 -1.93 -7.90 -5.39
C ILE A 16 -1.57 -6.78 -4.41
N VAL A 17 -2.52 -6.45 -3.53
CA VAL A 17 -2.31 -5.45 -2.49
C VAL A 17 -2.07 -6.15 -1.16
N SER A 18 -0.90 -5.94 -0.58
CA SER A 18 -0.59 -6.36 0.79
C SER A 18 -0.74 -5.16 1.70
N VAL A 19 -1.70 -5.22 2.62
CA VAL A 19 -1.99 -4.17 3.59
C VAL A 19 -1.21 -4.47 4.87
N ASN A 20 -0.35 -3.55 5.29
CA ASN A 20 0.33 -3.60 6.58
C ASN A 20 -0.20 -2.48 7.48
N GLU A 21 -0.53 -2.82 8.71
CA GLU A 21 -1.19 -1.92 9.64
C GLU A 21 -0.35 -1.80 10.90
N ILE A 22 0.04 -0.57 11.24
CA ILE A 22 0.88 -0.26 12.41
C ILE A 22 0.13 0.77 13.25
N ASP A 23 -0.17 0.43 14.50
CA ASP A 23 -0.71 1.37 15.47
C ASP A 23 0.44 1.98 16.27
N GLU A 24 0.60 3.30 16.18
CA GLU A 24 1.61 4.08 16.87
C GLU A 24 0.95 5.12 17.78
N LYS A 25 1.70 5.59 18.77
CA LYS A 25 1.31 6.71 19.63
C LYS A 25 2.29 7.85 19.43
N ASP A 26 1.75 9.03 19.18
CA ASP A 26 2.52 10.26 19.11
C ASP A 26 3.02 10.67 20.50
N GLU A 27 3.98 11.57 20.56
CA GLU A 27 4.57 12.05 21.83
C GLU A 27 3.52 12.73 22.73
N GLU A 28 2.45 13.25 22.12
CA GLU A 28 1.28 13.82 22.82
C GLU A 28 0.27 12.77 23.33
N GLY A 29 0.53 11.47 23.13
CA GLY A 29 -0.37 10.38 23.54
C GLY A 29 -1.53 10.11 22.58
N LYS A 30 -1.59 10.80 21.43
CA LYS A 30 -2.59 10.54 20.37
C LYS A 30 -2.24 9.25 19.62
N SER A 31 -3.18 8.32 19.57
CA SER A 31 -3.03 7.09 18.77
C SER A 31 -3.32 7.37 17.30
N PHE A 32 -2.39 6.97 16.43
CA PHE A 32 -2.59 6.99 14.98
C PHE A 32 -2.24 5.64 14.38
N LYS A 33 -2.91 5.30 13.29
CA LYS A 33 -2.70 4.08 12.53
C LYS A 33 -2.02 4.41 11.22
N ILE A 34 -0.88 3.80 10.94
CA ILE A 34 -0.22 3.84 9.64
C ILE A 34 -0.67 2.60 8.86
N ILE A 35 -1.34 2.81 7.74
CA ILE A 35 -1.72 1.76 6.80
C ILE A 35 -0.80 1.86 5.58
N THR A 36 0.04 0.86 5.38
CA THR A 36 0.93 0.76 4.22
C THR A 36 0.38 -0.27 3.25
N ASN A 37 -0.11 0.19 2.11
CA ASN A 37 -0.55 -0.68 1.01
C ASN A 37 0.62 -0.90 0.05
N ASN A 38 1.08 -2.14 -0.09
CA ASN A 38 2.12 -2.51 -1.04
C ASN A 38 1.49 -3.17 -2.27
N TYR A 39 1.71 -2.58 -3.43
CA TYR A 39 1.17 -3.07 -4.70
C TYR A 39 2.23 -3.88 -5.44
N HIS A 40 1.96 -5.17 -5.62
CA HIS A 40 2.78 -6.09 -6.38
C HIS A 40 2.05 -6.52 -7.65
N CYS A 41 2.78 -6.76 -8.74
CA CYS A 41 2.17 -7.33 -9.94
C CYS A 41 1.73 -8.77 -9.65
N SER A 42 0.47 -9.11 -9.90
CA SER A 42 -0.04 -10.47 -9.63
C SER A 42 0.58 -11.57 -10.50
N VAL A 43 1.24 -11.18 -11.59
CA VAL A 43 1.85 -12.11 -12.55
C VAL A 43 3.29 -12.45 -12.18
N CYS A 44 4.14 -11.45 -11.99
CA CYS A 44 5.57 -11.65 -11.71
C CYS A 44 5.93 -11.42 -10.24
N ASN A 45 4.94 -11.09 -9.40
CA ASN A 45 5.06 -10.78 -7.98
C ASN A 45 6.07 -9.66 -7.67
N THR A 46 6.43 -8.85 -8.67
CA THR A 46 7.37 -7.75 -8.51
C THR A 46 6.68 -6.57 -7.85
N PHE A 47 7.38 -5.95 -6.90
CA PHE A 47 6.95 -4.71 -6.28
C PHE A 47 6.82 -3.59 -7.33
N VAL A 48 5.72 -2.86 -7.30
CA VAL A 48 5.45 -1.78 -8.25
C VAL A 48 5.49 -0.42 -7.55
N TYR A 49 4.74 -0.27 -6.47
CA TYR A 49 4.74 0.92 -5.61
C TYR A 49 4.07 0.62 -4.28
N SER A 50 4.25 1.50 -3.31
CA SER A 50 3.53 1.49 -2.05
C SER A 50 2.84 2.82 -1.81
N THR A 51 1.76 2.80 -1.02
CA THR A 51 1.12 4.01 -0.52
C THR A 51 0.92 3.88 0.97
N ASP A 52 1.42 4.85 1.72
CA ASP A 52 1.13 5.03 3.12
C ASP A 52 -0.12 5.91 3.32
N LYS A 53 -0.91 5.57 4.34
CA LYS A 53 -2.01 6.38 4.83
C LYS A 53 -1.94 6.43 6.35
N LYS A 54 -1.72 7.63 6.90
CA LYS A 54 -1.86 7.90 8.33
C LYS A 54 -3.33 8.20 8.62
N ILE A 55 -3.95 7.41 9.49
CA ILE A 55 -5.30 7.62 10.00
C ILE A 55 -5.17 7.98 11.48
N ILE A 56 -5.54 9.21 11.82
CA ILE A 56 -5.63 9.64 13.22
C ILE A 56 -6.90 8.99 13.79
N LYS A 57 -6.76 8.24 14.89
CA LYS A 57 -7.92 7.76 15.64
C LYS A 57 -8.37 8.91 16.55
N ASP A 58 -9.19 9.81 16.02
CA ASP A 58 -10.00 10.69 16.85
C ASP A 58 -11.07 9.82 17.51
N ASN A 59 -11.07 9.83 18.84
CA ASN A 59 -11.89 9.01 19.72
C ASN A 59 -13.24 9.69 19.96
#